data_AF-A0A0L0TCH2-F1
#
_entry.id   AF-A0A0L0TCH2-F1
#
_cell.length_a   1.000
_cell.length_b   1.000
_cell.length_c   1.000
_cell.angle_alpha   90.00
_cell.angle_beta   90.00
_cell.angle_gamma   90.00
#
_symmetry.space_group_name_H-M   'P 1'
#
loop_
_entity.id
_entity.type
_entity.pdbx_description
1 polymer ?
#
loop_
_entity_poly.entity_id
_entity_poly.type
_entity_poly.pdbx_seq_one_letter_code
_entity_poly.pdbx_strand_id
1 'polypeptide(L)'
;MPGRRSRKTRSSSDAGGGESTSSSAAASPGLRSRASTIEATPVPRAVTEARAASKAATPAERTTKSSSPTATGSARTVSARTTSARSSSGAMTPPPVLTILTVRHDDVQVAQLPVRAEPPSCGLDPSQVPQFITITFDDAVNAVTYAPTTQLLQGITNPDGCGAKGTYYVSAQYTDWHAVQTLYAAGHEIADHTFSHVVPSTKAEISNLAASLGALSMIPRTAIQGFRAPYLNITTMAIDTIRALNFSYDSSMTVTPVAGKTLWPFTLDAGLPVTCAVGDCSAAIPKPDGTPSTWSAPGVWELPMYSLVTPEGNDYAVMDPPLSGANLTDLLERSFDLHYNGSRAPFGLYLHAGWLLGDPTRSDTVRAFLDKAQKRGNVYVVSNAQMLAWLRNPQPITSSTSAGLTCPGLTTRGAEVCDGLDNDGNGVADDGVLRTCNFPDAVFGTCAAGCPVRVPSATEPVPPLTDPGTGKCMVPTGTCANGTWDEAKCLCLCSGTVDGAGWCRDALGSCSVAKVVGADGKYTRCAYDPAPDASSSTTKAGTTAGTTSTGGTLNTASTGKDSKDSTTGNAAARSVDTVRGVTAVVVATVVAVVLAVVVGAL
;
A
#
# COMPACT_ATOMS: atom_id res chain seq x y z
N MET A 1 42.02 -47.06 30.75
CA MET A 1 43.06 -46.51 31.64
C MET A 1 43.14 -45.00 31.45
N PRO A 2 43.33 -44.18 32.50
CA PRO A 2 43.57 -42.73 32.39
C PRO A 2 45.07 -42.34 32.57
N GLY A 3 45.49 -41.21 31.99
CA GLY A 3 46.90 -40.76 31.98
C GLY A 3 47.13 -39.26 32.23
N ARG A 4 47.49 -38.93 33.47
CA ARG A 4 48.11 -37.70 34.05
C ARG A 4 48.76 -36.69 33.06
N ARG A 5 48.43 -35.38 33.12
CA ARG A 5 48.95 -34.30 34.03
C ARG A 5 50.46 -33.97 33.92
N SER A 6 50.81 -32.69 33.66
CA SER A 6 51.41 -31.74 34.66
C SER A 6 51.79 -30.34 34.12
N ARG A 7 51.88 -29.35 35.03
CA ARG A 7 52.26 -27.92 34.81
C ARG A 7 53.79 -27.65 34.83
N LYS A 8 54.23 -26.60 34.12
CA LYS A 8 55.19 -25.51 34.49
C LYS A 8 55.15 -24.42 33.37
N THR A 9 55.21 -23.09 33.49
CA THR A 9 55.46 -22.02 34.51
C THR A 9 56.88 -21.42 34.62
N ARG A 10 56.97 -20.07 34.59
CA ARG A 10 58.15 -19.14 34.51
C ARG A 10 58.76 -19.03 33.10
N SER A 11 58.94 -17.85 32.48
CA SER A 11 59.57 -16.54 32.86
C SER A 11 61.12 -16.60 32.80
N SER A 12 61.85 -15.58 32.37
CA SER A 12 61.58 -14.12 32.26
C SER A 12 62.51 -13.42 31.22
N SER A 13 62.42 -12.07 31.12
CA SER A 13 63.51 -11.10 30.83
C SER A 13 64.22 -11.10 29.46
N ASP A 14 64.78 -10.02 28.93
CA ASP A 14 64.62 -8.53 29.06
C ASP A 14 65.48 -7.88 27.93
N ALA A 15 65.38 -6.60 27.52
CA ALA A 15 64.53 -5.47 27.93
C ALA A 15 63.77 -4.93 26.68
N GLY A 16 63.73 -3.67 26.20
CA GLY A 16 64.30 -2.35 26.58
C GLY A 16 64.74 -1.54 25.32
N GLY A 17 64.62 -0.21 25.23
CA GLY A 17 63.99 0.77 26.13
C GLY A 17 64.18 2.23 25.67
N GLY A 18 63.54 3.19 26.36
CA GLY A 18 63.78 4.64 26.24
C GLY A 18 63.11 5.35 25.05
N GLU A 19 62.64 6.61 25.14
CA GLU A 19 62.54 7.56 26.27
C GLU A 19 61.36 8.53 25.99
N SER A 20 60.48 8.86 26.97
CA SER A 20 60.52 9.98 27.96
C SER A 20 60.17 11.35 27.32
N THR A 21 59.49 12.32 27.96
CA THR A 21 59.21 12.60 29.39
C THR A 21 57.81 13.21 29.67
N SER A 22 57.22 12.84 30.84
CA SER A 22 56.55 13.69 31.88
C SER A 22 55.37 14.65 31.55
N SER A 23 54.37 14.90 32.42
CA SER A 23 53.84 14.32 33.69
C SER A 23 52.53 15.11 34.04
N SER A 24 51.89 15.23 35.21
CA SER A 24 51.93 14.72 36.62
C SER A 24 50.66 15.25 37.37
N ALA A 25 50.19 14.77 38.53
CA ALA A 25 50.16 13.45 39.19
C ALA A 25 49.45 13.57 40.57
N ALA A 26 48.71 12.54 41.02
CA ALA A 26 48.34 12.22 42.43
C ALA A 26 47.42 13.22 43.21
N ALA A 27 46.72 12.85 44.31
CA ALA A 27 46.26 11.55 44.85
C ALA A 27 45.16 11.76 45.94
N SER A 28 44.48 10.68 46.37
CA SER A 28 43.52 10.68 47.50
C SER A 28 44.21 10.59 48.89
N PRO A 29 43.49 10.88 50.00
CA PRO A 29 42.94 9.78 50.83
C PRO A 29 41.55 10.10 51.46
N GLY A 30 40.99 9.19 52.27
CA GLY A 30 39.70 9.38 52.97
C GLY A 30 39.59 8.65 54.32
N LEU A 31 38.55 8.92 55.12
CA LEU A 31 38.41 8.34 56.48
C LEU A 31 36.96 8.26 57.06
N ARG A 32 36.56 7.01 57.35
CA ARG A 32 35.56 6.45 58.32
C ARG A 32 34.48 7.32 59.02
N SER A 33 33.22 6.89 58.79
CA SER A 33 32.22 6.38 59.79
C SER A 33 31.70 7.23 60.97
N ARG A 34 30.36 7.32 61.07
CA ARG A 34 29.56 7.08 62.29
C ARG A 34 28.07 6.82 61.97
N ALA A 35 27.29 6.32 62.92
CA ALA A 35 25.86 6.01 62.77
C ALA A 35 25.05 6.23 64.08
N SER A 36 23.78 6.65 63.96
CA SER A 36 22.63 6.41 64.87
C SER A 36 21.33 6.93 64.21
N THR A 37 20.17 6.24 64.19
CA THR A 37 19.12 6.08 65.25
C THR A 37 18.52 7.43 65.70
N ILE A 38 17.20 7.71 65.71
CA ILE A 38 16.07 7.05 66.42
C ILE A 38 14.66 7.47 65.84
N GLU A 39 13.59 6.70 66.18
CA GLU A 39 12.10 6.89 66.25
C GLU A 39 11.37 8.14 65.64
N ALA A 40 10.05 8.20 65.31
CA ALA A 40 8.86 7.32 65.20
C ALA A 40 7.59 7.83 65.97
N THR A 41 6.44 7.93 65.26
CA THR A 41 5.03 8.04 65.78
C THR A 41 4.62 9.32 66.56
N PRO A 42 3.32 9.66 66.79
CA PRO A 42 2.10 8.81 66.77
C PRO A 42 0.85 9.31 65.98
N VAL A 43 -0.21 8.50 66.04
CA VAL A 43 -1.56 8.68 65.42
C VAL A 43 -2.61 9.04 66.51
N PRO A 44 -3.79 9.59 66.16
CA PRO A 44 -5.05 8.80 66.25
C PRO A 44 -5.93 8.90 64.97
N ARG A 45 -6.53 7.81 64.45
CA ARG A 45 -7.74 7.07 64.89
C ARG A 45 -9.03 7.81 64.44
N ALA A 46 -10.04 7.18 63.81
CA ALA A 46 -10.69 5.91 64.18
C ALA A 46 -11.33 5.17 62.93
N VAL A 47 -11.32 3.82 62.83
CA VAL A 47 -12.34 2.82 63.31
C VAL A 47 -13.53 2.65 62.31
N THR A 48 -13.97 1.45 61.86
CA THR A 48 -13.54 0.02 62.01
C THR A 48 -14.17 -0.86 60.91
N GLU A 49 -13.50 -1.98 60.56
CA GLU A 49 -13.96 -3.39 60.41
C GLU A 49 -15.36 -3.75 59.79
N ALA A 50 -15.62 -4.94 59.23
CA ALA A 50 -14.93 -6.23 59.32
C ALA A 50 -15.01 -7.11 58.05
N ARG A 51 -14.26 -8.23 58.10
CA ARG A 51 -13.96 -9.24 57.07
C ARG A 51 -14.87 -10.48 57.17
N ALA A 52 -15.42 -10.99 56.07
CA ALA A 52 -15.82 -12.40 55.90
C ALA A 52 -16.03 -12.79 54.42
N ALA A 53 -16.06 -14.09 54.09
CA ALA A 53 -16.00 -14.61 52.72
C ALA A 53 -17.12 -15.64 52.39
N SER A 54 -17.20 -15.99 51.09
CA SER A 54 -17.53 -17.32 50.54
C SER A 54 -19.00 -17.75 50.29
N LYS A 55 -19.21 -18.29 49.07
CA LYS A 55 -20.20 -19.30 48.60
C LYS A 55 -21.69 -18.93 48.38
N ALA A 56 -21.98 -18.68 47.10
CA ALA A 56 -22.91 -19.41 46.22
C ALA A 56 -24.07 -20.27 46.81
N ALA A 57 -25.28 -20.01 46.28
CA ALA A 57 -26.29 -21.04 45.96
C ALA A 57 -27.28 -20.56 44.87
N THR A 58 -27.61 -21.44 43.92
CA THR A 58 -28.81 -21.44 43.04
C THR A 58 -29.96 -22.21 43.76
N PRO A 59 -31.19 -22.46 43.20
CA PRO A 59 -31.69 -22.28 41.83
C PRO A 59 -33.15 -21.73 41.71
N ALA A 60 -33.81 -22.01 40.57
CA ALA A 60 -35.27 -22.19 40.35
C ALA A 60 -36.17 -20.95 40.12
N GLU A 61 -37.27 -21.03 39.35
CA GLU A 61 -37.61 -21.83 38.14
C GLU A 61 -38.93 -21.29 37.51
N ARG A 62 -39.09 -21.34 36.17
CA ARG A 62 -40.38 -21.18 35.42
C ARG A 62 -41.11 -19.81 35.59
N THR A 63 -42.04 -19.39 34.71
CA THR A 63 -42.91 -20.10 33.74
C THR A 63 -42.95 -19.44 32.34
N THR A 64 -43.56 -20.14 31.38
CA THR A 64 -43.73 -19.71 29.98
C THR A 64 -45.14 -19.17 29.67
N LYS A 65 -45.22 -18.17 28.78
CA LYS A 65 -46.19 -17.95 27.66
C LYS A 65 -45.92 -16.56 27.06
N SER A 66 -45.71 -16.35 25.76
CA SER A 66 -46.39 -16.82 24.54
C SER A 66 -47.67 -16.06 24.19
N SER A 67 -47.52 -14.96 23.44
CA SER A 67 -48.29 -14.70 22.19
C SER A 67 -47.79 -13.43 21.46
N SER A 68 -47.83 -13.44 20.13
CA SER A 68 -47.80 -12.23 19.27
C SER A 68 -49.24 -11.79 18.95
N PRO A 69 -49.45 -10.57 18.39
CA PRO A 69 -49.68 -10.54 16.94
C PRO A 69 -49.19 -9.28 16.17
N THR A 70 -48.55 -9.53 15.04
CA THR A 70 -48.96 -9.11 13.67
C THR A 70 -49.50 -7.67 13.40
N ALA A 71 -48.59 -6.82 12.91
CA ALA A 71 -48.68 -6.00 11.68
C ALA A 71 -49.70 -4.85 11.49
N THR A 72 -49.38 -4.02 10.47
CA THR A 72 -50.11 -2.86 9.90
C THR A 72 -50.28 -1.63 10.82
N GLY A 73 -50.24 -0.39 10.31
CA GLY A 73 -49.88 0.08 8.97
C GLY A 73 -50.73 1.27 8.50
N SER A 74 -50.15 2.47 8.40
CA SER A 74 -50.74 3.62 7.70
C SER A 74 -49.73 4.73 7.46
N ALA A 75 -49.90 5.47 6.36
CA ALA A 75 -49.17 6.70 6.06
C ALA A 75 -50.13 7.89 6.05
N ARG A 76 -49.69 9.08 6.48
CA ARG A 76 -50.35 10.33 6.07
C ARG A 76 -49.48 11.60 6.16
N THR A 77 -49.35 12.24 4.99
CA THR A 77 -49.31 13.69 4.74
C THR A 77 -48.57 14.65 5.69
N VAL A 78 -47.48 15.21 5.17
CA VAL A 78 -47.32 16.66 4.86
C VAL A 78 -47.76 17.68 5.93
N SER A 79 -46.77 18.45 6.40
CA SER A 79 -46.90 19.92 6.46
C SER A 79 -45.52 20.57 6.25
N ALA A 80 -45.46 21.70 5.55
CA ALA A 80 -44.22 22.38 5.22
C ALA A 80 -43.99 23.58 6.15
N ARG A 81 -42.72 23.85 6.53
CA ARG A 81 -42.34 25.11 7.18
C ARG A 81 -40.94 25.54 6.78
N THR A 82 -40.85 26.66 6.07
CA THR A 82 -39.61 27.33 5.68
C THR A 82 -39.13 28.26 6.80
N THR A 83 -37.87 28.12 7.25
CA THR A 83 -37.11 29.21 7.90
C THR A 83 -35.61 28.98 7.80
N SER A 84 -34.90 30.01 7.31
CA SER A 84 -33.48 30.35 7.51
C SER A 84 -32.41 29.25 7.43
N ALA A 85 -31.46 29.44 6.51
CA ALA A 85 -30.10 28.92 6.70
C ALA A 85 -29.45 29.57 7.94
N ARG A 86 -28.57 28.83 8.61
CA ARG A 86 -27.53 29.36 9.51
C ARG A 86 -26.34 28.40 9.51
N SER A 87 -25.14 28.94 9.44
CA SER A 87 -23.90 28.14 9.50
C SER A 87 -23.80 27.38 10.82
N SER A 88 -23.40 26.11 10.75
CA SER A 88 -22.96 25.31 11.89
C SER A 88 -21.70 24.54 11.50
N SER A 89 -20.58 24.86 12.14
CA SER A 89 -19.33 24.10 12.02
C SER A 89 -19.54 22.66 12.50
N GLY A 90 -19.44 21.69 11.59
CA GLY A 90 -19.47 20.27 11.95
C GLY A 90 -18.21 19.92 12.75
N ALA A 91 -18.36 19.62 14.04
CA ALA A 91 -17.27 19.08 14.84
C ALA A 91 -16.93 17.68 14.33
N MET A 92 -15.65 17.40 14.11
CA MET A 92 -15.19 16.13 13.59
C MET A 92 -15.39 15.04 14.65
N THR A 93 -16.36 14.14 14.44
CA THR A 93 -16.57 12.99 15.32
C THR A 93 -15.36 12.07 15.25
N PRO A 94 -14.78 11.64 16.40
CA PRO A 94 -13.70 10.66 16.39
C PRO A 94 -14.18 9.33 15.79
N PRO A 95 -13.28 8.55 15.17
CA PRO A 95 -13.64 7.22 14.65
C PRO A 95 -14.13 6.30 15.78
N PRO A 96 -15.05 5.36 15.48
CA PRO A 96 -15.53 4.42 16.49
C PRO A 96 -14.38 3.53 16.98
N VAL A 97 -14.18 3.48 18.30
CA VAL A 97 -13.23 2.54 18.91
C VAL A 97 -13.70 1.12 18.63
N LEU A 98 -12.86 0.33 17.94
CA LEU A 98 -13.14 -1.07 17.63
C LEU A 98 -13.06 -1.90 18.92
N THR A 99 -14.20 -2.20 19.52
CA THR A 99 -14.30 -3.11 20.67
C THR A 99 -13.99 -4.54 20.20
N ILE A 100 -12.73 -4.96 20.32
CA ILE A 100 -12.30 -6.32 19.99
C ILE A 100 -13.02 -7.31 20.91
N LEU A 101 -13.78 -8.22 20.30
CA LEU A 101 -14.37 -9.37 20.98
C LEU A 101 -13.28 -10.40 21.24
N THR A 102 -12.95 -10.64 22.51
CA THR A 102 -11.94 -11.61 22.93
C THR A 102 -12.43 -13.05 22.76
N VAL A 103 -12.32 -13.56 21.53
CA VAL A 103 -12.47 -14.98 21.20
C VAL A 103 -11.32 -15.76 21.83
N ARG A 104 -11.57 -16.96 22.37
CA ARG A 104 -10.52 -17.80 22.93
C ARG A 104 -9.84 -18.64 21.85
N HIS A 105 -8.57 -18.91 22.06
CA HIS A 105 -7.70 -19.69 21.15
C HIS A 105 -8.26 -21.08 20.80
N ASP A 106 -9.14 -21.65 21.63
CA ASP A 106 -9.74 -22.98 21.48
C ASP A 106 -11.01 -23.03 20.60
N ASP A 107 -11.69 -21.90 20.39
CA ASP A 107 -13.01 -21.85 19.73
C ASP A 107 -12.93 -21.80 18.19
N VAL A 108 -11.75 -21.52 17.62
CA VAL A 108 -11.54 -21.44 16.17
C VAL A 108 -11.42 -22.85 15.56
N GLN A 109 -12.56 -23.41 15.18
CA GLN A 109 -12.65 -24.62 14.37
C GLN A 109 -12.10 -24.38 12.95
N VAL A 110 -10.78 -24.40 12.80
CA VAL A 110 -10.12 -24.57 11.49
C VAL A 110 -10.51 -25.95 10.97
N ALA A 111 -11.52 -25.97 10.10
CA ALA A 111 -11.96 -27.18 9.40
C ALA A 111 -10.76 -27.85 8.71
N GLN A 112 -10.75 -29.19 8.66
CA GLN A 112 -9.69 -29.92 7.96
C GLN A 112 -9.81 -29.64 6.46
N LEU A 113 -9.02 -28.68 5.97
CA LEU A 113 -9.19 -28.08 4.65
C LEU A 113 -8.93 -29.11 3.54
N PRO A 114 -9.92 -29.38 2.65
CA PRO A 114 -9.69 -30.07 1.39
C PRO A 114 -9.20 -29.11 0.29
N VAL A 115 -8.91 -27.84 0.64
CA VAL A 115 -8.27 -26.86 -0.23
C VAL A 115 -6.91 -27.39 -0.66
N ARG A 116 -6.53 -27.15 -1.92
CA ARG A 116 -5.21 -27.52 -2.48
C ARG A 116 -4.10 -26.58 -1.99
N ALA A 117 -4.14 -26.21 -0.71
CA ALA A 117 -3.04 -25.55 -0.04
C ALA A 117 -1.82 -26.45 -0.16
N GLU A 118 -0.70 -25.90 -0.61
CA GLU A 118 0.55 -26.65 -0.64
C GLU A 118 0.94 -27.03 0.81
N PRO A 119 1.74 -28.11 1.02
CA PRO A 119 2.29 -28.39 2.34
C PRO A 119 2.99 -27.11 2.83
N PRO A 120 2.82 -26.63 4.07
CA PRO A 120 3.07 -25.23 4.41
C PRO A 120 4.39 -24.66 3.87
N SER A 121 5.47 -25.40 3.99
CA SER A 121 6.82 -25.12 3.47
C SER A 121 7.00 -25.30 1.94
N CYS A 122 5.94 -25.26 1.13
CA CYS A 122 5.87 -25.75 -0.26
C CYS A 122 6.46 -27.17 -0.45
N GLY A 123 6.36 -28.02 0.57
CA GLY A 123 6.94 -29.37 0.57
C GLY A 123 8.44 -29.46 0.92
N LEU A 124 9.10 -28.34 1.24
CA LEU A 124 10.47 -28.30 1.77
C LEU A 124 10.51 -28.63 3.28
N ASP A 125 11.69 -28.80 3.87
CA ASP A 125 11.83 -28.73 5.33
C ASP A 125 11.79 -27.25 5.79
N PRO A 126 11.10 -26.88 6.90
CA PRO A 126 11.04 -25.49 7.37
C PRO A 126 12.41 -24.82 7.61
N SER A 127 13.48 -25.56 7.87
CA SER A 127 14.84 -24.98 7.97
C SER A 127 15.39 -24.48 6.62
N GLN A 128 14.90 -25.03 5.50
CA GLN A 128 15.25 -24.66 4.13
C GLN A 128 14.39 -23.51 3.58
N VAL A 129 13.34 -23.11 4.29
CA VAL A 129 12.40 -22.07 3.84
C VAL A 129 12.84 -20.69 4.38
N PRO A 130 12.94 -19.65 3.52
CA PRO A 130 13.11 -18.28 3.98
C PRO A 130 11.97 -17.87 4.92
N GLN A 131 12.30 -17.30 6.08
CA GLN A 131 11.30 -16.50 6.79
C GLN A 131 11.18 -15.17 6.07
N PHE A 132 10.12 -14.99 5.30
CA PHE A 132 9.76 -13.68 4.78
C PHE A 132 9.19 -12.81 5.89
N ILE A 133 9.64 -11.56 5.92
CA ILE A 133 8.96 -10.45 6.59
C ILE A 133 8.43 -9.54 5.48
N THR A 134 7.11 -9.35 5.44
CA THR A 134 6.47 -8.44 4.48
C THR A 134 6.00 -7.19 5.22
N ILE A 135 6.62 -6.05 4.92
CA ILE A 135 6.26 -4.76 5.51
C ILE A 135 5.40 -4.02 4.49
N THR A 136 4.20 -3.60 4.90
CA THR A 136 3.27 -2.87 4.04
C THR A 136 2.95 -1.51 4.60
N PHE A 137 2.78 -0.55 3.70
CA PHE A 137 2.37 0.80 4.01
C PHE A 137 1.10 1.13 3.27
N ASP A 138 0.08 1.51 4.01
CA ASP A 138 -1.25 1.71 3.47
C ASP A 138 -1.56 3.22 3.42
N ASP A 139 -2.48 3.61 2.53
CA ASP A 139 -2.91 4.98 2.24
C ASP A 139 -1.91 5.86 1.43
N ALA A 140 -2.21 7.15 1.31
CA ALA A 140 -1.58 8.08 0.39
C ALA A 140 -0.08 8.33 0.61
N VAL A 141 0.69 8.33 -0.48
CA VAL A 141 2.14 8.59 -0.48
C VAL A 141 2.39 10.04 -0.87
N ASN A 142 2.98 10.85 0.02
CA ASN A 142 3.30 12.26 -0.22
C ASN A 142 4.46 12.73 0.66
N ALA A 143 4.79 14.03 0.62
CA ALA A 143 5.90 14.62 1.36
C ALA A 143 5.88 14.38 2.89
N VAL A 144 4.73 14.06 3.50
CA VAL A 144 4.61 13.74 4.92
C VAL A 144 4.77 12.23 5.18
N THR A 145 4.23 11.37 4.30
CA THR A 145 4.16 9.91 4.50
C THR A 145 5.33 9.14 3.89
N TYR A 146 6.01 9.70 2.88
CA TYR A 146 7.14 9.08 2.18
C TYR A 146 8.38 8.91 3.07
N ALA A 147 8.73 9.94 3.84
CA ALA A 147 9.94 9.93 4.67
C ALA A 147 9.93 8.85 5.78
N PRO A 148 8.90 8.74 6.65
CA PRO A 148 8.92 7.73 7.73
C PRO A 148 8.89 6.28 7.23
N THR A 149 8.23 6.02 6.10
CA THR A 149 8.08 4.68 5.52
C THR A 149 9.35 4.20 4.82
N THR A 150 10.02 5.07 4.05
CA THR A 150 11.32 4.78 3.44
C THR A 150 12.44 4.69 4.49
N GLN A 151 12.47 5.57 5.49
CA GLN A 151 13.44 5.53 6.58
C GLN A 151 13.32 4.27 7.45
N LEU A 152 12.12 3.67 7.56
CA LEU A 152 11.95 2.40 8.27
C LEU A 152 12.74 1.25 7.60
N LEU A 153 12.78 1.23 6.26
CA LEU A 153 13.45 0.18 5.48
C LEU A 153 14.92 0.50 5.15
N GLN A 154 15.33 1.76 5.21
CA GLN A 154 16.63 2.23 4.75
C GLN A 154 17.82 1.49 5.40
N GLY A 155 18.75 1.01 4.59
CA GLY A 155 19.98 0.34 5.04
C GLY A 155 19.81 -1.11 5.54
N ILE A 156 18.58 -1.63 5.64
CA ILE A 156 18.35 -3.04 5.92
C ILE A 156 18.74 -3.86 4.68
N THR A 157 19.61 -4.85 4.84
CA THR A 157 20.15 -5.67 3.74
C THR A 157 19.79 -7.14 3.97
N ASN A 158 19.29 -7.80 2.94
CA ASN A 158 18.92 -9.21 2.98
C ASN A 158 20.13 -10.14 2.78
N PRO A 159 20.03 -11.46 3.10
CA PRO A 159 21.15 -12.41 2.97
C PRO A 159 21.68 -12.61 1.54
N ASP A 160 20.96 -12.16 0.52
CA ASP A 160 21.37 -12.12 -0.89
C ASP A 160 22.13 -10.84 -1.29
N GLY A 161 22.22 -9.86 -0.39
CA GLY A 161 22.80 -8.54 -0.65
C GLY A 161 21.80 -7.50 -1.17
N CYS A 162 20.53 -7.87 -1.42
CA CYS A 162 19.52 -6.90 -1.82
C CYS A 162 19.12 -6.00 -0.64
N GLY A 163 18.99 -4.68 -0.88
CA GLY A 163 18.36 -3.77 0.08
C GLY A 163 16.87 -4.10 0.24
N ALA A 164 16.38 -4.11 1.49
CA ALA A 164 15.03 -4.49 1.88
C ALA A 164 13.93 -3.78 1.07
N LYS A 165 12.81 -4.47 0.88
CA LYS A 165 11.64 -3.98 0.15
C LYS A 165 10.37 -4.08 0.97
N GLY A 166 9.34 -3.38 0.51
CA GLY A 166 8.02 -3.33 1.11
C GLY A 166 6.96 -3.07 0.04
N THR A 167 5.70 -3.08 0.46
CA THR A 167 4.52 -2.99 -0.42
C THR A 167 3.69 -1.78 -0.04
N TYR A 168 3.46 -0.85 -0.96
CA TYR A 168 2.64 0.33 -0.71
C TYR A 168 1.25 0.15 -1.32
N TYR A 169 0.21 0.05 -0.48
CA TYR A 169 -1.19 0.07 -0.89
C TYR A 169 -1.66 1.51 -0.96
N VAL A 170 -1.43 2.14 -2.11
CA VAL A 170 -1.63 3.57 -2.33
C VAL A 170 -3.11 3.87 -2.52
N SER A 171 -3.63 4.95 -1.91
CA SER A 171 -4.93 5.57 -2.24
C SER A 171 -4.71 6.89 -3.01
N ALA A 172 -5.65 7.32 -3.86
CA ALA A 172 -5.39 8.44 -4.78
C ALA A 172 -5.48 9.83 -4.13
N GLN A 173 -6.28 10.00 -3.07
CA GLN A 173 -6.48 11.31 -2.45
C GLN A 173 -5.22 11.75 -1.70
N TYR A 174 -4.73 12.97 -1.99
CA TYR A 174 -3.48 13.52 -1.42
C TYR A 174 -2.19 12.73 -1.75
N THR A 175 -2.22 11.84 -2.76
CA THR A 175 -1.01 11.17 -3.26
C THR A 175 -0.22 12.07 -4.20
N ASP A 176 1.09 12.07 -4.02
CA ASP A 176 2.07 12.59 -4.96
C ASP A 176 2.54 11.47 -5.89
N TRP A 177 2.20 11.59 -7.18
CA TRP A 177 2.42 10.52 -8.15
C TRP A 177 3.91 10.30 -8.46
N HIS A 178 4.75 11.32 -8.32
CA HIS A 178 6.21 11.20 -8.44
C HIS A 178 6.84 10.52 -7.22
N ALA A 179 6.35 10.80 -6.01
CA ALA A 179 6.78 10.07 -4.82
C ALA A 179 6.48 8.56 -4.94
N VAL A 180 5.29 8.20 -5.46
CA VAL A 180 4.92 6.80 -5.78
C VAL A 180 5.81 6.19 -6.86
N GLN A 181 6.17 6.97 -7.90
CA GLN A 181 7.10 6.54 -8.95
C GLN A 181 8.50 6.27 -8.40
N THR A 182 9.00 7.14 -7.51
CA THR A 182 10.31 7.02 -6.86
C THR A 182 10.40 5.75 -6.01
N LEU A 183 9.32 5.41 -5.28
CA LEU A 183 9.22 4.13 -4.55
C LEU A 183 9.32 2.92 -5.48
N TYR A 184 8.61 2.95 -6.61
CA TYR A 184 8.63 1.88 -7.61
C TYR A 184 10.02 1.73 -8.26
N ALA A 185 10.67 2.85 -8.62
CA ALA A 185 11.99 2.87 -9.22
C ALA A 185 13.09 2.39 -8.25
N ALA A 186 12.97 2.73 -6.96
CA ALA A 186 13.75 2.14 -5.87
C ALA A 186 13.45 0.64 -5.61
N GLY A 187 12.51 0.06 -6.36
CA GLY A 187 12.19 -1.36 -6.39
C GLY A 187 11.15 -1.83 -5.36
N HIS A 188 10.46 -0.92 -4.68
CA HIS A 188 9.32 -1.27 -3.82
C HIS A 188 8.12 -1.67 -4.69
N GLU A 189 7.21 -2.48 -4.15
CA GLU A 189 5.96 -2.79 -4.83
C GLU A 189 4.93 -1.70 -4.57
N ILE A 190 4.20 -1.31 -5.62
CA ILE A 190 3.03 -0.45 -5.55
C ILE A 190 1.79 -1.27 -5.90
N ALA A 191 0.80 -1.20 -5.03
CA ALA A 191 -0.43 -1.98 -5.05
C ALA A 191 -1.66 -1.07 -4.85
N ASP A 192 -2.83 -1.58 -5.21
CA ASP A 192 -4.08 -0.80 -5.27
C ASP A 192 -4.82 -0.77 -3.92
N HIS A 193 -5.19 0.43 -3.45
CA HIS A 193 -6.04 0.64 -2.26
C HIS A 193 -7.30 1.45 -2.55
N THR A 194 -7.82 1.36 -3.78
CA THR A 194 -8.90 2.20 -4.36
C THR A 194 -8.57 3.69 -4.51
N PHE A 195 -9.29 4.34 -5.42
CA PHE A 195 -9.12 5.77 -5.69
C PHE A 195 -9.50 6.64 -4.48
N SER A 196 -10.70 6.43 -3.93
CA SER A 196 -11.31 7.31 -2.93
C SER A 196 -11.15 6.83 -1.48
N HIS A 197 -10.53 5.66 -1.25
CA HIS A 197 -10.48 4.95 0.04
C HIS A 197 -11.89 4.74 0.66
N VAL A 198 -12.77 4.07 -0.10
CA VAL A 198 -14.19 3.86 0.28
C VAL A 198 -14.64 2.40 0.26
N VAL A 199 -15.73 2.14 0.99
CA VAL A 199 -16.43 0.85 1.03
C VAL A 199 -17.81 1.00 0.35
N PRO A 200 -18.24 0.05 -0.50
CA PRO A 200 -17.48 -1.11 -0.99
C PRO A 200 -16.46 -0.72 -2.06
N SER A 201 -15.39 -1.51 -2.21
CA SER A 201 -14.40 -1.38 -3.27
C SER A 201 -14.99 -1.75 -4.63
N THR A 202 -15.67 -0.81 -5.27
CA THR A 202 -16.34 -1.03 -6.56
C THR A 202 -15.35 -1.21 -7.71
N LYS A 203 -15.83 -1.75 -8.84
CA LYS A 203 -15.03 -1.78 -10.08
C LYS A 203 -14.52 -0.41 -10.51
N ALA A 204 -15.30 0.65 -10.35
CA ALA A 204 -14.83 2.01 -10.62
C ALA A 204 -13.65 2.35 -9.70
N GLU A 205 -13.85 2.26 -8.39
CA GLU A 205 -12.86 2.59 -7.35
C GLU A 205 -11.49 1.92 -7.55
N ILE A 206 -11.46 0.61 -7.83
CA ILE A 206 -10.22 -0.15 -8.06
C ILE A 206 -9.62 0.22 -9.43
N SER A 207 -10.42 0.16 -10.50
CA SER A 207 -9.87 0.36 -11.85
C SER A 207 -9.45 1.81 -12.14
N ASN A 208 -10.07 2.78 -11.46
CA ASN A 208 -9.69 4.19 -11.48
C ASN A 208 -8.27 4.40 -10.94
N LEU A 209 -7.95 3.85 -9.77
CA LEU A 209 -6.61 4.00 -9.18
C LEU A 209 -5.56 3.30 -10.03
N ALA A 210 -5.82 2.05 -10.46
CA ALA A 210 -4.95 1.34 -11.38
C ALA A 210 -4.74 2.08 -12.73
N ALA A 211 -5.65 2.97 -13.15
CA ALA A 211 -5.45 3.86 -14.29
C ALA A 211 -4.59 5.09 -13.91
N SER A 212 -4.81 5.72 -12.75
CA SER A 212 -4.01 6.87 -12.27
C SER A 212 -2.55 6.51 -11.98
N LEU A 213 -2.30 5.36 -11.33
CA LEU A 213 -0.93 4.86 -11.08
C LEU A 213 -0.16 4.62 -12.40
N GLY A 214 -0.85 4.13 -13.43
CA GLY A 214 -0.28 4.00 -14.77
C GLY A 214 -0.01 5.36 -15.43
N ALA A 215 -1.01 6.24 -15.47
CA ALA A 215 -0.93 7.48 -16.24
C ALA A 215 -0.13 8.60 -15.57
N LEU A 216 -0.03 8.62 -14.24
CA LEU A 216 0.53 9.73 -13.46
C LEU A 216 1.80 9.35 -12.67
N SER A 217 1.92 8.10 -12.21
CA SER A 217 3.15 7.56 -11.59
C SER A 217 4.04 6.77 -12.54
N MET A 218 3.66 6.64 -13.82
CA MET A 218 4.43 5.91 -14.83
C MET A 218 4.79 4.46 -14.43
N ILE A 219 3.95 3.81 -13.60
CA ILE A 219 4.13 2.40 -13.17
C ILE A 219 3.41 1.46 -14.15
N PRO A 220 4.12 0.61 -14.91
CA PRO A 220 3.52 -0.33 -15.86
C PRO A 220 2.44 -1.18 -15.19
N ARG A 221 1.25 -1.30 -15.78
CA ARG A 221 0.14 -2.05 -15.16
C ARG A 221 0.53 -3.47 -14.76
N THR A 222 1.41 -4.14 -15.52
CA THR A 222 1.91 -5.48 -15.19
C THR A 222 2.67 -5.56 -13.85
N ALA A 223 3.18 -4.44 -13.32
CA ALA A 223 3.79 -4.36 -12.00
C ALA A 223 2.79 -4.20 -10.85
N ILE A 224 1.62 -3.60 -11.10
CA ILE A 224 0.55 -3.38 -10.10
C ILE A 224 -0.15 -4.73 -9.82
N GLN A 225 0.46 -5.57 -9.00
CA GLN A 225 0.03 -6.96 -8.83
C GLN A 225 -0.96 -7.17 -7.68
N GLY A 226 -0.83 -6.39 -6.62
CA GLY A 226 -1.65 -6.49 -5.41
C GLY A 226 -2.84 -5.55 -5.34
N PHE A 227 -3.83 -5.95 -4.56
CA PHE A 227 -4.93 -5.13 -4.07
C PHE A 227 -5.08 -5.31 -2.55
N ARG A 228 -5.64 -4.29 -1.88
CA ARG A 228 -6.18 -4.36 -0.53
C ARG A 228 -7.43 -3.49 -0.43
N ALA A 229 -8.49 -4.00 0.19
CA ALA A 229 -9.71 -3.24 0.43
C ALA A 229 -9.52 -2.20 1.56
N PRO A 230 -9.96 -0.94 1.37
CA PRO A 230 -10.11 0.05 2.45
C PRO A 230 -10.80 -0.53 3.68
N TYR A 231 -10.24 -0.23 4.86
CA TYR A 231 -10.71 -0.75 6.15
C TYR A 231 -10.78 -2.29 6.23
N LEU A 232 -10.04 -2.99 5.35
CA LEU A 232 -10.04 -4.44 5.16
C LEU A 232 -11.42 -5.04 4.81
N ASN A 233 -12.33 -4.23 4.26
CA ASN A 233 -13.70 -4.61 3.96
C ASN A 233 -13.82 -5.36 2.62
N ILE A 234 -13.32 -6.60 2.60
CA ILE A 234 -13.27 -7.43 1.39
C ILE A 234 -14.63 -8.05 1.07
N THR A 235 -14.93 -8.19 -0.22
CA THR A 235 -16.16 -8.85 -0.69
C THR A 235 -15.86 -9.75 -1.90
N THR A 236 -16.69 -10.77 -2.14
CA THR A 236 -16.57 -11.56 -3.38
C THR A 236 -16.66 -10.68 -4.63
N MET A 237 -17.48 -9.63 -4.62
CA MET A 237 -17.57 -8.67 -5.73
C MET A 237 -16.25 -7.92 -5.98
N ALA A 238 -15.53 -7.55 -4.92
CA ALA A 238 -14.19 -6.96 -5.05
C ALA A 238 -13.19 -7.99 -5.59
N ILE A 239 -13.22 -9.23 -5.12
CA ILE A 239 -12.31 -10.28 -5.60
C ILE A 239 -12.59 -10.65 -7.08
N ASP A 240 -13.85 -10.79 -7.47
CA ASP A 240 -14.26 -10.98 -8.87
C ASP A 240 -13.83 -9.78 -9.74
N THR A 241 -13.83 -8.58 -9.17
CA THR A 241 -13.35 -7.36 -9.82
C THR A 241 -11.84 -7.39 -10.04
N ILE A 242 -11.02 -7.66 -9.02
CA ILE A 242 -9.55 -7.69 -9.20
C ILE A 242 -9.13 -8.83 -10.13
N ARG A 243 -9.85 -9.96 -10.12
CA ARG A 243 -9.69 -11.05 -11.08
C ARG A 243 -9.98 -10.59 -12.51
N ALA A 244 -11.13 -9.93 -12.73
CA ALA A 244 -11.50 -9.39 -14.04
C ALA A 244 -10.59 -8.24 -14.52
N LEU A 245 -9.86 -7.59 -13.61
CA LEU A 245 -8.85 -6.57 -13.89
C LEU A 245 -7.42 -7.14 -13.95
N ASN A 246 -7.24 -8.46 -13.87
CA ASN A 246 -5.96 -9.17 -13.90
C ASN A 246 -4.93 -8.68 -12.84
N PHE A 247 -5.37 -8.54 -11.60
CA PHE A 247 -4.47 -8.54 -10.44
C PHE A 247 -4.01 -9.96 -10.12
N SER A 248 -2.87 -10.10 -9.44
CA SER A 248 -2.36 -11.39 -8.96
C SER A 248 -2.98 -11.82 -7.64
N TYR A 249 -3.27 -10.87 -6.74
CA TYR A 249 -3.61 -11.21 -5.36
C TYR A 249 -4.44 -10.14 -4.63
N ASP A 250 -5.20 -10.57 -3.62
CA ASP A 250 -5.71 -9.74 -2.51
C ASP A 250 -4.89 -9.98 -1.24
N SER A 251 -4.81 -8.97 -0.38
CA SER A 251 -4.29 -9.09 0.98
C SER A 251 -5.18 -8.28 1.91
N SER A 252 -6.44 -8.71 2.07
CA SER A 252 -7.41 -8.07 2.96
C SER A 252 -7.97 -9.01 4.03
N MET A 253 -7.85 -10.33 3.86
CA MET A 253 -8.45 -11.28 4.79
C MET A 253 -7.61 -11.42 6.06
N THR A 254 -8.13 -10.94 7.19
CA THR A 254 -7.43 -11.06 8.47
C THR A 254 -7.58 -12.44 9.11
N VAL A 255 -6.54 -12.90 9.81
CA VAL A 255 -6.47 -14.24 10.41
C VAL A 255 -5.73 -14.27 11.75
N THR A 256 -6.28 -15.01 12.72
CA THR A 256 -5.60 -15.38 13.97
C THR A 256 -4.52 -16.46 13.69
N PRO A 257 -3.26 -16.28 14.10
CA PRO A 257 -2.22 -17.31 13.94
C PRO A 257 -2.41 -18.45 14.93
N VAL A 258 -3.00 -19.56 14.47
CA VAL A 258 -3.11 -20.79 15.25
C VAL A 258 -1.76 -21.52 15.24
N ALA A 259 -1.22 -21.83 16.43
CA ALA A 259 0.07 -22.48 16.58
C ALA A 259 0.15 -23.82 15.81
N GLY A 260 1.14 -23.93 14.92
CA GLY A 260 1.33 -25.11 14.05
C GLY A 260 0.32 -25.24 12.90
N LYS A 261 -0.58 -24.27 12.70
CA LYS A 261 -1.60 -24.24 11.64
C LYS A 261 -1.70 -22.88 10.92
N THR A 262 -0.63 -22.10 10.91
CA THR A 262 -0.58 -20.86 10.14
C THR A 262 -0.72 -21.15 8.63
N LEU A 263 -1.78 -20.59 8.05
CA LEU A 263 -2.01 -20.52 6.61
C LEU A 263 -0.85 -19.79 5.91
N TRP A 264 -0.26 -20.43 4.93
CA TRP A 264 0.50 -19.73 3.90
C TRP A 264 -0.45 -19.06 2.90
N PRO A 265 -0.01 -18.06 2.11
CA PRO A 265 -0.78 -17.56 0.97
C PRO A 265 -1.23 -18.70 0.04
N PHE A 266 -2.45 -18.59 -0.49
CA PHE A 266 -3.11 -19.69 -1.22
C PHE A 266 -3.95 -19.17 -2.41
N THR A 267 -4.21 -20.01 -3.41
CA THR A 267 -5.09 -19.65 -4.54
C THR A 267 -6.57 -19.77 -4.18
N LEU A 268 -7.38 -18.84 -4.70
CA LEU A 268 -8.83 -18.81 -4.56
C LEU A 268 -9.56 -19.74 -5.55
N ASP A 269 -8.82 -20.68 -6.15
CA ASP A 269 -9.31 -21.73 -7.05
C ASP A 269 -10.40 -22.60 -6.40
N ALA A 270 -10.36 -22.74 -5.07
CA ALA A 270 -11.28 -23.53 -4.25
C ALA A 270 -12.17 -22.70 -3.30
N GLY A 271 -12.25 -21.38 -3.51
CA GLY A 271 -12.90 -20.44 -2.59
C GLY A 271 -12.00 -20.10 -1.39
N LEU A 272 -12.62 -19.72 -0.26
CA LEU A 272 -11.92 -19.32 0.97
C LEU A 272 -11.97 -20.41 2.06
N PRO A 273 -10.85 -20.66 2.79
CA PRO A 273 -10.78 -21.63 3.87
C PRO A 273 -11.38 -21.14 5.19
N VAL A 274 -11.52 -19.82 5.36
CA VAL A 274 -12.02 -19.15 6.57
C VAL A 274 -12.90 -17.96 6.20
N THR A 275 -13.79 -17.56 7.11
CA THR A 275 -14.63 -16.36 6.92
C THR A 275 -13.80 -15.10 7.14
N CYS A 276 -13.94 -14.13 6.22
CA CYS A 276 -13.37 -12.79 6.35
C CYS A 276 -13.95 -12.10 7.60
N ALA A 277 -13.08 -11.55 8.46
CA ALA A 277 -13.52 -10.90 9.70
C ALA A 277 -14.27 -9.57 9.45
N VAL A 278 -14.06 -8.95 8.28
CA VAL A 278 -14.70 -7.70 7.84
C VAL A 278 -15.16 -7.87 6.39
N GLY A 279 -16.32 -7.31 6.05
CA GLY A 279 -16.92 -7.39 4.71
C GLY A 279 -17.89 -8.56 4.52
N ASP A 280 -18.02 -9.07 3.29
CA ASP A 280 -18.87 -10.21 2.97
C ASP A 280 -18.23 -11.14 1.93
N CYS A 281 -17.72 -12.26 2.43
CA CYS A 281 -17.29 -13.40 1.63
C CYS A 281 -18.08 -14.68 1.98
N SER A 282 -19.30 -14.54 2.48
CA SER A 282 -20.19 -15.66 2.87
C SER A 282 -20.53 -16.61 1.72
N ALA A 283 -20.40 -16.15 0.47
CA ALA A 283 -20.52 -16.98 -0.73
C ALA A 283 -19.25 -17.82 -1.03
N ALA A 284 -18.06 -17.35 -0.62
CA ALA A 284 -16.76 -17.97 -0.92
C ALA A 284 -16.37 -19.12 0.01
N ILE A 285 -16.98 -19.21 1.19
CA ILE A 285 -16.72 -20.27 2.18
C ILE A 285 -17.64 -21.49 1.98
N PRO A 286 -17.19 -22.71 2.31
CA PRO A 286 -18.05 -23.88 2.48
C PRO A 286 -19.16 -23.61 3.50
N LYS A 287 -20.31 -24.29 3.35
CA LYS A 287 -21.45 -24.16 4.27
C LYS A 287 -21.27 -25.08 5.50
N PRO A 288 -21.91 -24.77 6.65
CA PRO A 288 -21.77 -25.57 7.87
C PRO A 288 -22.25 -27.03 7.79
N ASP A 289 -23.01 -27.37 6.74
CA ASP A 289 -23.45 -28.74 6.44
C ASP A 289 -22.41 -29.55 5.61
N GLY A 290 -21.27 -28.95 5.28
CA GLY A 290 -20.21 -29.54 4.46
C GLY A 290 -20.36 -29.28 2.96
N THR A 291 -21.40 -28.57 2.50
CA THR A 291 -21.55 -28.21 1.09
C THR A 291 -20.41 -27.28 0.66
N PRO A 292 -19.65 -27.60 -0.41
CA PRO A 292 -18.58 -26.73 -0.91
C PRO A 292 -19.10 -25.34 -1.33
N SER A 293 -18.21 -24.36 -1.36
CA SER A 293 -18.52 -23.09 -2.03
C SER A 293 -18.77 -23.33 -3.52
N THR A 294 -19.76 -22.63 -4.07
CA THR A 294 -20.00 -22.53 -5.52
C THR A 294 -19.29 -21.33 -6.15
N TRP A 295 -18.66 -20.48 -5.34
CA TRP A 295 -17.86 -19.34 -5.78
C TRP A 295 -16.37 -19.69 -5.72
N SER A 296 -15.62 -19.21 -6.71
CA SER A 296 -14.16 -19.32 -6.74
C SER A 296 -13.59 -18.21 -7.62
N ALA A 297 -12.36 -17.77 -7.31
CA ALA A 297 -11.62 -16.80 -8.10
C ALA A 297 -10.32 -17.40 -8.68
N PRO A 298 -10.38 -18.43 -9.55
CA PRO A 298 -9.19 -19.10 -10.05
C PRO A 298 -8.10 -18.18 -10.59
N GLY A 299 -6.86 -18.43 -10.15
CA GLY A 299 -5.65 -17.68 -10.45
C GLY A 299 -5.33 -16.51 -9.51
N VAL A 300 -6.30 -16.03 -8.72
CA VAL A 300 -6.06 -15.00 -7.69
C VAL A 300 -5.55 -15.66 -6.42
N TRP A 301 -4.55 -15.06 -5.79
CA TRP A 301 -4.03 -15.46 -4.48
C TRP A 301 -4.62 -14.62 -3.35
N GLU A 302 -4.79 -15.21 -2.18
CA GLU A 302 -4.97 -14.49 -0.92
C GLU A 302 -3.62 -14.46 -0.18
N LEU A 303 -3.24 -13.32 0.39
CA LEU A 303 -2.10 -13.12 1.28
C LEU A 303 -2.62 -12.75 2.69
N PRO A 304 -2.90 -13.75 3.55
CA PRO A 304 -3.62 -13.53 4.80
C PRO A 304 -2.92 -12.55 5.75
N MET A 305 -3.70 -11.65 6.33
CA MET A 305 -3.22 -10.62 7.25
C MET A 305 -3.25 -11.11 8.69
N TYR A 306 -2.08 -11.46 9.23
CA TYR A 306 -1.98 -11.99 10.59
C TYR A 306 -2.20 -10.92 11.66
N SER A 307 -2.94 -11.27 12.72
CA SER A 307 -2.87 -10.56 13.98
C SER A 307 -1.51 -10.78 14.66
N LEU A 308 -0.97 -9.69 15.20
CA LEU A 308 0.09 -9.74 16.20
C LEU A 308 -0.48 -10.24 17.53
N VAL A 309 0.32 -10.99 18.28
CA VAL A 309 -0.10 -11.79 19.44
C VAL A 309 0.74 -11.45 20.67
N THR A 310 0.08 -11.20 21.80
CA THR A 310 0.75 -10.88 23.07
C THR A 310 1.59 -12.07 23.58
N PRO A 311 2.59 -11.87 24.46
CA PRO A 311 3.38 -12.96 25.05
C PRO A 311 2.55 -14.15 25.56
N GLU A 312 1.39 -13.85 26.15
CA GLU A 312 0.43 -14.81 26.72
C GLU A 312 -0.39 -15.60 25.67
N GLY A 313 -0.34 -15.23 24.38
CA GLY A 313 -1.05 -15.91 23.29
C GLY A 313 -2.39 -15.29 22.88
N ASN A 314 -2.69 -14.05 23.28
CA ASN A 314 -3.93 -13.37 22.89
C ASN A 314 -3.72 -12.55 21.60
N ASP A 315 -4.72 -12.52 20.71
CA ASP A 315 -4.76 -11.56 19.60
C ASP A 315 -4.74 -10.12 20.12
N TYR A 316 -3.94 -9.26 19.46
CA TYR A 316 -3.74 -7.89 19.89
C TYR A 316 -4.16 -6.86 18.82
N ALA A 317 -3.51 -6.88 17.65
CA ALA A 317 -3.78 -5.96 16.55
C ALA A 317 -3.30 -6.57 15.22
N VAL A 318 -4.05 -6.37 14.13
CA VAL A 318 -3.61 -6.75 12.78
C VAL A 318 -2.72 -5.65 12.20
N MET A 319 -3.17 -4.40 12.28
CA MET A 319 -2.45 -3.22 11.80
C MET A 319 -2.19 -2.26 12.97
N ASP A 320 -1.20 -1.37 12.83
CA ASP A 320 -0.96 -0.24 13.73
C ASP A 320 -1.03 -0.57 15.25
N PRO A 321 -0.27 -1.56 15.76
CA PRO A 321 -0.35 -1.97 17.16
C PRO A 321 -0.14 -0.77 18.10
N PRO A 322 -1.10 -0.41 18.98
CA PRO A 322 -1.08 0.84 19.75
C PRO A 322 -0.12 0.79 20.97
N LEU A 323 1.13 0.40 20.70
CA LEU A 323 2.25 0.28 21.63
C LEU A 323 3.46 1.08 21.13
N SER A 324 4.48 1.16 21.97
CA SER A 324 5.85 1.56 21.63
C SER A 324 6.83 1.00 22.68
N GLY A 325 8.13 1.09 22.42
CA GLY A 325 9.18 0.58 23.30
C GLY A 325 9.07 -0.92 23.58
N ALA A 326 9.44 -1.35 24.79
CA ALA A 326 9.56 -2.76 25.17
C ALA A 326 8.29 -3.60 24.89
N ASN A 327 7.09 -3.06 25.18
CA ASN A 327 5.84 -3.78 24.92
C ASN A 327 5.61 -4.06 23.43
N LEU A 328 6.06 -3.14 22.55
CA LEU A 328 6.03 -3.35 21.11
C LEU A 328 7.12 -4.34 20.67
N THR A 329 8.32 -4.29 21.25
CA THR A 329 9.36 -5.31 21.02
C THR A 329 8.86 -6.71 21.34
N ASP A 330 8.30 -6.90 22.54
CA ASP A 330 7.82 -8.21 23.02
C ASP A 330 6.68 -8.74 22.13
N LEU A 331 5.76 -7.87 21.68
CA LEU A 331 4.70 -8.20 20.72
C LEU A 331 5.27 -8.66 19.37
N LEU A 332 6.21 -7.90 18.80
CA LEU A 332 6.82 -8.19 17.49
C LEU A 332 7.61 -9.50 17.52
N GLU A 333 8.46 -9.68 18.54
CA GLU A 333 9.26 -10.91 18.71
C GLU A 333 8.37 -12.13 18.93
N ARG A 334 7.38 -12.04 19.83
CA ARG A 334 6.45 -13.12 20.13
C ARG A 334 5.67 -13.58 18.92
N SER A 335 5.26 -12.63 18.07
CA SER A 335 4.51 -12.90 16.85
C SER A 335 5.42 -13.52 15.80
N PHE A 336 6.60 -12.95 15.56
CA PHE A 336 7.61 -13.51 14.65
C PHE A 336 8.01 -14.95 15.03
N ASP A 337 8.10 -15.27 16.32
CA ASP A 337 8.42 -16.62 16.80
C ASP A 337 7.37 -17.69 16.43
N LEU A 338 6.09 -17.32 16.22
CA LEU A 338 5.05 -18.25 15.72
C LEU A 338 5.31 -18.67 14.26
N HIS A 339 5.92 -17.78 13.48
CA HIS A 339 6.25 -17.99 12.08
C HIS A 339 7.60 -18.70 11.95
N TYR A 340 8.65 -18.13 12.57
CA TYR A 340 10.04 -18.56 12.41
C TYR A 340 10.33 -19.96 12.99
N ASN A 341 9.70 -20.33 14.11
CA ASN A 341 9.81 -21.66 14.70
C ASN A 341 8.68 -22.61 14.24
N GLY A 342 7.72 -22.10 13.47
CA GLY A 342 6.59 -22.84 12.95
C GLY A 342 6.77 -23.23 11.49
N SER A 343 5.78 -22.95 10.67
CA SER A 343 5.73 -23.32 9.24
C SER A 343 6.53 -22.42 8.31
N ARG A 344 7.20 -21.37 8.83
CA ARG A 344 7.83 -20.26 8.08
C ARG A 344 6.87 -19.37 7.27
N ALA A 345 5.56 -19.46 7.52
CA ALA A 345 4.56 -18.57 6.89
C ALA A 345 5.01 -17.10 6.92
N PRO A 346 4.78 -16.29 5.88
CA PRO A 346 5.19 -14.89 5.85
C PRO A 346 4.72 -14.14 7.10
N PHE A 347 5.65 -13.44 7.76
CA PHE A 347 5.34 -12.60 8.91
C PHE A 347 5.08 -11.18 8.41
N GLY A 348 3.86 -10.68 8.59
CA GLY A 348 3.47 -9.37 8.09
C GLY A 348 3.54 -8.27 9.14
N LEU A 349 3.94 -7.07 8.72
CA LEU A 349 3.78 -5.83 9.47
C LEU A 349 3.05 -4.82 8.57
N TYR A 350 1.77 -4.61 8.84
CA TYR A 350 0.90 -3.73 8.05
C TYR A 350 0.69 -2.43 8.84
N LEU A 351 1.14 -1.31 8.28
CA LEU A 351 1.30 -0.04 9.00
C LEU A 351 0.77 1.13 8.18
N HIS A 352 0.17 2.14 8.80
CA HIS A 352 0.01 3.45 8.17
C HIS A 352 1.19 4.36 8.51
N ALA A 353 1.58 5.24 7.59
CA ALA A 353 2.62 6.24 7.87
C ALA A 353 2.28 7.13 9.07
N GLY A 354 0.99 7.40 9.32
CA GLY A 354 0.50 8.12 10.49
C GLY A 354 0.80 7.44 11.83
N TRP A 355 0.90 6.10 11.88
CA TRP A 355 1.26 5.37 13.10
C TRP A 355 2.74 5.54 13.45
N LEU A 356 3.62 5.57 12.45
CA LEU A 356 5.05 5.88 12.62
C LEU A 356 5.26 7.34 13.06
N LEU A 357 4.50 8.27 12.48
CA LEU A 357 4.56 9.70 12.82
C LEU A 357 3.99 10.00 14.23
N GLY A 358 3.04 9.19 14.71
CA GLY A 358 2.39 9.39 16.01
C GLY A 358 3.26 9.09 17.24
N ASP A 359 4.33 8.30 17.08
CA ASP A 359 5.37 8.08 18.09
C ASP A 359 6.67 7.65 17.39
N PRO A 360 7.68 8.54 17.27
CA PRO A 360 8.94 8.23 16.58
C PRO A 360 9.67 7.00 17.11
N THR A 361 9.52 6.67 18.40
CA THR A 361 10.19 5.51 19.01
C THR A 361 9.71 4.17 18.43
N ARG A 362 8.56 4.16 17.75
CA ARG A 362 8.06 2.99 16.99
C ARG A 362 8.99 2.61 15.85
N SER A 363 9.54 3.59 15.14
CA SER A 363 10.49 3.33 14.04
C SER A 363 11.75 2.65 14.59
N ASP A 364 12.36 3.24 15.63
CA ASP A 364 13.53 2.66 16.32
C ASP A 364 13.24 1.24 16.85
N THR A 365 12.05 1.03 17.44
CA THR A 365 11.63 -0.27 17.98
C THR A 365 11.49 -1.33 16.89
N VAL A 366 10.81 -1.00 15.78
CA VAL A 366 10.65 -1.94 14.65
C VAL A 366 12.01 -2.21 13.98
N ARG A 367 12.87 -1.19 13.81
CA ARG A 367 14.23 -1.39 13.29
C ARG A 367 15.06 -2.31 14.20
N ALA A 368 15.04 -2.10 15.51
CA ALA A 368 15.73 -2.95 16.48
C ALA A 368 15.22 -4.40 16.47
N PHE A 369 13.91 -4.60 16.28
CA PHE A 369 13.31 -5.92 16.05
C PHE A 369 13.82 -6.57 14.75
N LEU A 370 13.82 -5.86 13.62
CA LEU A 370 14.30 -6.37 12.33
C LEU A 370 15.79 -6.76 12.40
N ASP A 371 16.60 -5.90 13.01
CA ASP A 371 18.01 -6.16 13.34
C ASP A 371 18.20 -7.44 14.14
N LYS A 372 17.27 -7.78 15.05
CA LYS A 372 17.32 -9.02 15.86
C LYS A 372 16.83 -10.22 15.05
N ALA A 373 15.78 -10.05 14.26
CA ALA A 373 15.22 -11.10 13.40
C ALA A 373 16.25 -11.58 12.37
N GLN A 374 16.90 -10.66 11.64
CA GLN A 374 17.91 -11.02 10.62
C GLN A 374 19.09 -11.84 11.18
N LYS A 375 19.49 -11.58 12.43
CA LYS A 375 20.56 -12.33 13.13
C LYS A 375 20.22 -13.81 13.39
N ARG A 376 18.98 -14.26 13.17
CA ARG A 376 18.55 -15.66 13.30
C ARG A 376 18.85 -16.53 12.07
N GLY A 377 19.18 -15.90 10.93
CA GLY A 377 19.49 -16.57 9.66
C GLY A 377 18.26 -16.83 8.78
N ASN A 378 18.46 -16.83 7.46
CA ASN A 378 17.43 -17.08 6.44
C ASN A 378 16.17 -16.18 6.57
N VAL A 379 16.32 -14.94 7.06
CA VAL A 379 15.23 -13.94 7.15
C VAL A 379 15.40 -12.89 6.06
N TYR A 380 14.33 -12.60 5.32
CA TYR A 380 14.32 -11.68 4.19
C TYR A 380 13.18 -10.67 4.33
N VAL A 381 13.48 -9.37 4.26
CA VAL A 381 12.49 -8.28 4.26
C VAL A 381 12.18 -7.89 2.81
N VAL A 382 10.97 -8.20 2.35
CA VAL A 382 10.60 -8.23 0.92
C VAL A 382 9.21 -7.65 0.65
N SER A 383 8.95 -7.29 -0.61
CA SER A 383 7.57 -7.00 -1.05
C SER A 383 6.72 -8.27 -1.18
N ASN A 384 5.41 -8.09 -1.24
CA ASN A 384 4.46 -9.19 -1.43
C ASN A 384 4.62 -9.85 -2.81
N ALA A 385 4.91 -9.08 -3.86
CA ALA A 385 5.28 -9.60 -5.18
C ALA A 385 6.55 -10.45 -5.17
N GLN A 386 7.59 -10.07 -4.42
CA GLN A 386 8.81 -10.89 -4.29
C GLN A 386 8.53 -12.20 -3.55
N MET A 387 7.79 -12.12 -2.44
CA MET A 387 7.35 -13.29 -1.66
C MET A 387 6.46 -14.23 -2.49
N LEU A 388 5.51 -13.69 -3.24
CA LEU A 388 4.62 -14.44 -4.13
C LEU A 388 5.36 -15.00 -5.37
N ALA A 389 6.38 -14.31 -5.87
CA ALA A 389 7.24 -14.82 -6.93
C ALA A 389 8.08 -16.03 -6.46
N TRP A 390 8.55 -16.03 -5.20
CA TRP A 390 9.17 -17.21 -4.60
C TRP A 390 8.15 -18.35 -4.44
N LEU A 391 6.94 -18.07 -3.93
CA LEU A 391 5.88 -19.08 -3.81
C LEU A 391 5.49 -19.74 -5.14
N ARG A 392 5.55 -19.01 -6.25
CA ARG A 392 5.29 -19.55 -7.59
C ARG A 392 6.41 -20.46 -8.12
N ASN A 393 7.60 -20.45 -7.52
CA ASN A 393 8.72 -21.35 -7.85
C ASN A 393 9.67 -21.56 -6.65
N PRO A 394 9.26 -22.29 -5.60
CA PRO A 394 9.95 -22.31 -4.30
C PRO A 394 11.38 -22.86 -4.37
N GLN A 395 12.36 -22.07 -3.93
CA GLN A 395 13.77 -22.44 -3.92
C GLN A 395 14.27 -22.74 -2.50
N PRO A 396 14.84 -23.93 -2.22
CA PRO A 396 15.39 -24.27 -0.92
C PRO A 396 16.70 -23.53 -0.62
N ILE A 397 16.75 -22.92 0.55
CA ILE A 397 17.94 -22.24 1.06
C ILE A 397 18.87 -23.25 1.73
N THR A 398 20.15 -23.12 1.40
CA THR A 398 21.25 -23.93 1.94
C THR A 398 22.42 -23.01 2.28
N SER A 399 23.50 -23.54 2.86
CA SER A 399 24.76 -22.78 3.03
C SER A 399 25.41 -22.33 1.70
N SER A 400 24.86 -22.75 0.55
CA SER A 400 25.34 -22.45 -0.80
C SER A 400 24.28 -21.86 -1.74
N THR A 401 23.03 -21.68 -1.31
CA THR A 401 21.93 -21.14 -2.12
C THR A 401 21.16 -20.06 -1.37
N SER A 402 21.00 -18.88 -1.98
CA SER A 402 20.07 -17.85 -1.50
C SER A 402 18.63 -18.19 -1.87
N ALA A 403 17.68 -17.33 -1.48
CA ALA A 403 16.27 -17.46 -1.88
C ALA A 403 16.00 -17.36 -3.40
N GLY A 404 17.01 -17.07 -4.23
CA GLY A 404 16.83 -16.89 -5.69
C GLY A 404 16.06 -15.63 -6.08
N LEU A 405 15.90 -14.68 -5.16
CA LEU A 405 15.25 -13.39 -5.41
C LEU A 405 16.10 -12.52 -6.33
N THR A 406 15.44 -11.72 -7.16
CA THR A 406 16.05 -10.58 -7.83
C THR A 406 16.12 -9.38 -6.88
N CYS A 407 17.17 -8.56 -7.01
CA CYS A 407 17.20 -7.22 -6.43
C CYS A 407 16.56 -6.23 -7.44
N PRO A 408 15.32 -5.74 -7.24
CA PRO A 408 14.79 -4.64 -8.03
C PRO A 408 15.40 -3.30 -7.56
N GLY A 409 15.50 -2.36 -8.51
CA GLY A 409 16.23 -1.10 -8.38
C GLY A 409 17.68 -1.23 -8.87
N LEU A 410 18.00 -0.56 -9.98
CA LEU A 410 19.36 -0.44 -10.52
C LEU A 410 19.68 1.04 -10.76
N THR A 411 20.89 1.47 -10.42
CA THR A 411 21.33 2.86 -10.59
C THR A 411 21.85 3.11 -12.00
N THR A 412 20.95 3.51 -12.91
CA THR A 412 21.29 4.08 -14.21
C THR A 412 21.98 5.43 -14.04
N ARG A 413 23.31 5.46 -14.18
CA ARG A 413 24.08 6.71 -14.23
C ARG A 413 23.90 7.41 -15.57
N GLY A 414 23.49 8.68 -15.55
CA GLY A 414 23.19 9.44 -16.77
C GLY A 414 23.04 10.94 -16.52
N ALA A 415 22.29 11.59 -17.42
CA ALA A 415 21.66 12.87 -17.15
C ALA A 415 20.21 12.59 -16.70
N GLU A 416 19.61 13.48 -15.92
CA GLU A 416 18.25 13.32 -15.39
C GLU A 416 17.20 13.06 -16.48
N VAL A 417 16.44 11.99 -16.29
CA VAL A 417 15.31 11.60 -17.13
C VAL A 417 14.18 11.19 -16.21
N CYS A 418 13.16 12.06 -16.08
CA CYS A 418 11.99 11.82 -15.22
C CYS A 418 11.45 10.37 -15.30
N ASP A 419 11.92 9.51 -14.39
CA ASP A 419 11.74 8.05 -14.34
C ASP A 419 11.62 7.51 -12.90
N GLY A 420 11.97 8.30 -11.87
CA GLY A 420 11.90 7.95 -10.46
C GLY A 420 13.27 7.71 -9.81
N LEU A 421 14.38 7.91 -10.54
CA LEU A 421 15.75 7.69 -10.07
C LEU A 421 16.53 9.01 -9.96
N ASP A 422 17.58 8.96 -9.14
CA ASP A 422 18.68 9.92 -9.10
C ASP A 422 19.72 9.46 -10.14
N ASN A 423 19.61 9.96 -11.39
CA ASN A 423 20.43 9.48 -12.51
C ASN A 423 21.85 10.09 -12.48
N ASP A 424 21.98 11.37 -12.15
CA ASP A 424 23.28 12.05 -12.07
C ASP A 424 24.01 11.70 -10.74
N GLY A 425 23.26 11.44 -9.67
CA GLY A 425 23.75 11.05 -8.35
C GLY A 425 23.95 12.22 -7.37
N ASN A 426 23.20 13.32 -7.53
CA ASN A 426 23.21 14.47 -6.62
C ASN A 426 22.41 14.23 -5.32
N GLY A 427 21.55 13.19 -5.29
CA GLY A 427 20.75 12.81 -4.14
C GLY A 427 19.28 13.26 -4.21
N VAL A 428 18.84 13.82 -5.34
CA VAL A 428 17.44 14.20 -5.61
C VAL A 428 16.99 13.55 -6.91
N ALA A 429 15.96 12.71 -6.87
CA ALA A 429 15.44 12.06 -8.07
C ALA A 429 14.68 13.03 -8.98
N ASP A 430 14.93 12.94 -10.28
CA ASP A 430 14.24 13.68 -11.35
C ASP A 430 14.32 15.22 -11.25
N ASP A 431 15.37 15.76 -10.63
CA ASP A 431 15.49 17.22 -10.47
C ASP A 431 15.67 17.96 -11.81
N GLY A 432 15.08 19.15 -11.93
CA GLY A 432 14.98 19.89 -13.19
C GLY A 432 14.09 19.26 -14.29
N VAL A 433 13.70 17.98 -14.18
CA VAL A 433 12.85 17.27 -15.16
C VAL A 433 11.47 16.85 -14.64
N LEU A 434 11.28 16.88 -13.31
CA LEU A 434 10.00 16.72 -12.63
C LEU A 434 9.01 17.85 -12.97
N ARG A 435 7.73 17.50 -13.18
CA ARG A 435 6.63 18.46 -13.30
C ARG A 435 5.85 18.54 -11.97
N THR A 436 5.77 19.72 -11.36
CA THR A 436 4.90 19.96 -10.19
C THR A 436 3.57 20.55 -10.63
N CYS A 437 2.49 19.79 -10.50
CA CYS A 437 1.13 20.22 -10.82
C CYS A 437 0.50 20.90 -9.61
N ASN A 438 0.09 22.15 -9.80
CA ASN A 438 -0.39 23.04 -8.74
C ASN A 438 -1.85 23.44 -9.02
N PHE A 439 -2.78 22.90 -8.24
CA PHE A 439 -4.20 23.24 -8.25
C PHE A 439 -4.61 23.90 -6.91
N PRO A 440 -5.76 24.58 -6.81
CA PRO A 440 -6.20 25.18 -5.55
C PRO A 440 -6.34 24.18 -4.39
N ASP A 441 -6.77 22.96 -4.70
CA ASP A 441 -7.14 21.93 -3.72
C ASP A 441 -6.17 20.73 -3.70
N ALA A 442 -5.12 20.73 -4.55
CA ALA A 442 -4.14 19.64 -4.65
C ALA A 442 -2.81 20.11 -5.25
N VAL A 443 -1.69 19.60 -4.74
CA VAL A 443 -0.35 19.76 -5.31
C VAL A 443 0.34 18.41 -5.36
N PHE A 444 0.94 18.05 -6.50
CA PHE A 444 1.68 16.80 -6.67
C PHE A 444 2.76 16.90 -7.77
N GLY A 445 3.82 16.12 -7.65
CA GLY A 445 4.75 15.78 -8.72
C GLY A 445 4.20 14.72 -9.68
N THR A 446 4.69 14.71 -10.92
CA THR A 446 4.50 13.64 -11.90
C THR A 446 5.53 13.69 -13.04
N CYS A 447 5.91 12.53 -13.58
CA CYS A 447 6.70 12.44 -14.82
C CYS A 447 5.86 12.32 -16.10
N ALA A 448 4.54 12.21 -15.98
CA ALA A 448 3.61 12.15 -17.11
C ALA A 448 3.78 13.34 -18.08
N ALA A 449 3.47 13.13 -19.36
CA ALA A 449 3.81 14.05 -20.46
C ALA A 449 3.46 15.54 -20.21
N GLY A 450 2.36 15.81 -19.50
CA GLY A 450 2.03 17.11 -18.93
C GLY A 450 1.21 16.96 -17.65
N CYS A 451 0.87 18.07 -16.99
CA CYS A 451 -0.04 18.05 -15.85
C CYS A 451 -1.48 17.78 -16.33
N PRO A 452 -2.33 17.08 -15.55
CA PRO A 452 -3.76 17.05 -15.80
C PRO A 452 -4.36 18.47 -15.87
N VAL A 453 -5.31 18.73 -16.78
CA VAL A 453 -5.98 20.04 -16.91
C VAL A 453 -6.91 20.39 -15.73
N ARG A 454 -7.10 19.45 -14.80
CA ARG A 454 -7.85 19.56 -13.52
C ARG A 454 -7.41 18.44 -12.59
N VAL A 455 -7.71 18.55 -11.30
CA VAL A 455 -7.41 17.50 -10.30
C VAL A 455 -8.08 16.17 -10.71
N PRO A 456 -7.38 15.02 -10.67
CA PRO A 456 -7.99 13.69 -10.81
C PRO A 456 -9.14 13.45 -9.82
N SER A 457 -10.15 12.68 -10.22
CA SER A 457 -11.32 12.39 -9.39
C SER A 457 -11.89 10.99 -9.65
N ALA A 458 -12.74 10.47 -8.75
CA ALA A 458 -13.40 9.18 -8.94
C ALA A 458 -14.33 9.10 -10.17
N THR A 459 -14.73 10.25 -10.74
CA THR A 459 -15.47 10.33 -12.01
C THR A 459 -14.57 10.56 -13.23
N GLU A 460 -13.31 10.93 -13.01
CA GLU A 460 -12.31 11.17 -14.06
C GLU A 460 -10.90 10.99 -13.47
N PRO A 461 -10.39 9.74 -13.40
CA PRO A 461 -9.15 9.41 -12.69
C PRO A 461 -7.88 9.82 -13.45
N VAL A 462 -8.00 10.04 -14.75
CA VAL A 462 -6.94 10.53 -15.64
C VAL A 462 -7.54 11.62 -16.53
N PRO A 463 -7.65 12.87 -16.05
CA PRO A 463 -8.06 13.99 -16.88
C PRO A 463 -7.02 14.25 -17.99
N PRO A 464 -7.40 14.87 -19.13
CA PRO A 464 -6.48 15.19 -20.21
C PRO A 464 -5.23 15.94 -19.72
N LEU A 465 -4.05 15.63 -20.26
CA LEU A 465 -2.80 16.29 -19.89
C LEU A 465 -2.59 17.57 -20.71
N THR A 466 -1.93 18.58 -20.13
CA THR A 466 -1.67 19.88 -20.76
C THR A 466 -0.65 19.82 -21.91
N ASP A 467 0.15 18.76 -21.97
CA ASP A 467 1.15 18.53 -23.02
C ASP A 467 1.27 17.03 -23.33
N PRO A 468 0.49 16.49 -24.28
CA PRO A 468 0.64 15.11 -24.75
C PRO A 468 1.83 14.92 -25.71
N GLY A 469 2.54 15.98 -26.09
CA GLY A 469 3.50 15.97 -27.21
C GLY A 469 4.91 15.45 -26.88
N THR A 470 5.21 15.16 -25.61
CA THR A 470 6.59 14.85 -25.16
C THR A 470 6.98 13.37 -25.23
N GLY A 471 6.13 12.48 -25.73
CA GLY A 471 6.42 11.05 -25.95
C GLY A 471 6.58 10.20 -24.68
N LYS A 472 6.71 10.83 -23.49
CA LYS A 472 6.73 10.16 -22.17
C LYS A 472 5.33 9.73 -21.74
N CYS A 473 4.74 8.79 -22.48
CA CYS A 473 3.38 8.28 -22.24
C CYS A 473 3.34 6.75 -22.19
N MET A 474 2.67 6.24 -21.16
CA MET A 474 2.57 4.80 -20.87
C MET A 474 1.34 4.11 -21.46
N VAL A 475 1.53 2.84 -21.86
CA VAL A 475 0.45 1.92 -22.25
C VAL A 475 -0.59 1.77 -21.12
N PRO A 476 -1.90 1.94 -21.39
CA PRO A 476 -2.93 1.92 -20.36
C PRO A 476 -3.18 0.56 -19.68
N THR A 477 -3.90 0.63 -18.57
CA THR A 477 -4.22 -0.50 -17.71
C THR A 477 -5.15 -1.49 -18.40
N GLY A 478 -4.62 -2.67 -18.77
CA GLY A 478 -5.29 -3.68 -19.59
C GLY A 478 -4.61 -3.96 -20.94
N THR A 479 -3.58 -3.18 -21.31
CA THR A 479 -2.72 -3.32 -22.51
C THR A 479 -3.34 -3.00 -23.87
N CYS A 480 -2.47 -2.68 -24.84
CA CYS A 480 -2.79 -2.62 -26.26
C CYS A 480 -2.75 -3.99 -26.97
N ALA A 481 -3.10 -5.10 -26.31
CA ALA A 481 -3.03 -6.44 -26.90
C ALA A 481 -3.78 -6.56 -28.25
N ASN A 482 -4.89 -5.83 -28.41
CA ASN A 482 -5.64 -5.75 -29.66
C ASN A 482 -5.55 -4.35 -30.32
N GLY A 483 -4.36 -3.75 -30.33
CA GLY A 483 -4.12 -2.44 -30.92
C GLY A 483 -2.64 -2.11 -31.06
N THR A 484 -2.34 -0.83 -31.24
CA THR A 484 -0.97 -0.28 -31.25
C THR A 484 -0.92 0.92 -30.32
N TRP A 485 0.17 1.04 -29.55
CA TRP A 485 0.40 2.23 -28.72
C TRP A 485 0.89 3.39 -29.59
N ASP A 486 0.22 4.54 -29.50
CA ASP A 486 0.65 5.79 -30.12
C ASP A 486 1.23 6.71 -29.04
N GLU A 487 2.55 6.64 -28.88
CA GLU A 487 3.33 7.42 -27.90
C GLU A 487 3.18 8.93 -28.10
N ALA A 488 2.93 9.39 -29.33
CA ALA A 488 2.76 10.81 -29.67
C ALA A 488 1.34 11.33 -29.44
N LYS A 489 0.36 10.45 -29.26
CA LYS A 489 -1.02 10.78 -28.86
C LYS A 489 -1.38 10.33 -27.45
N CYS A 490 -0.48 9.61 -26.77
CA CYS A 490 -0.72 8.94 -25.50
C CYS A 490 -1.98 8.05 -25.55
N LEU A 491 -2.20 7.34 -26.68
CA LEU A 491 -3.46 6.66 -26.98
C LEU A 491 -3.26 5.25 -27.53
N CYS A 492 -4.08 4.32 -27.05
CA CYS A 492 -4.12 2.96 -27.56
C CYS A 492 -5.03 2.87 -28.79
N LEU A 493 -4.42 2.81 -29.99
CA LEU A 493 -5.13 2.72 -31.26
C LEU A 493 -5.62 1.28 -31.48
N CYS A 494 -6.90 1.01 -31.21
CA CYS A 494 -7.43 -0.34 -31.31
C CYS A 494 -7.53 -0.83 -32.76
N SER A 495 -7.20 -2.10 -32.97
CA SER A 495 -7.24 -2.77 -34.27
C SER A 495 -8.68 -2.86 -34.79
N GLY A 496 -8.94 -2.24 -35.94
CA GLY A 496 -10.22 -2.21 -36.62
C GLY A 496 -10.43 -0.93 -37.42
N THR A 497 -11.54 -0.82 -38.15
CA THR A 497 -12.04 0.46 -38.68
C THR A 497 -13.13 1.01 -37.75
N VAL A 498 -13.40 2.32 -37.80
CA VAL A 498 -14.33 3.00 -36.88
C VAL A 498 -15.70 2.29 -36.79
N ASP A 499 -16.30 2.01 -37.95
CA ASP A 499 -17.63 1.38 -38.08
C ASP A 499 -17.57 -0.11 -38.47
N GLY A 500 -16.40 -0.75 -38.37
CA GLY A 500 -16.16 -2.14 -38.78
C GLY A 500 -15.75 -3.06 -37.62
N ALA A 501 -15.44 -4.32 -37.96
CA ALA A 501 -14.94 -5.31 -37.03
C ALA A 501 -13.63 -4.85 -36.36
N GLY A 502 -13.44 -5.23 -35.10
CA GLY A 502 -12.27 -4.86 -34.32
C GLY A 502 -12.58 -4.71 -32.84
N TRP A 503 -11.78 -3.89 -32.17
CA TRP A 503 -11.85 -3.66 -30.73
C TRP A 503 -12.10 -2.18 -30.40
N CYS A 504 -12.61 -1.95 -29.19
CA CYS A 504 -12.79 -0.67 -28.55
C CYS A 504 -11.92 -0.57 -27.31
N ARG A 505 -11.53 0.66 -26.95
CA ARG A 505 -11.04 0.92 -25.59
C ARG A 505 -12.17 0.69 -24.59
N ASP A 506 -11.83 0.08 -23.46
CA ASP A 506 -12.63 0.13 -22.23
C ASP A 506 -12.50 1.48 -21.53
N ALA A 507 -13.13 1.62 -20.36
CA ALA A 507 -13.02 2.79 -19.49
C ALA A 507 -11.59 3.03 -18.95
N LEU A 508 -10.65 2.11 -19.18
CA LEU A 508 -9.26 2.17 -18.70
C LEU A 508 -8.27 2.45 -19.84
N GLY A 509 -8.79 2.70 -21.05
CA GLY A 509 -7.98 3.01 -22.24
C GLY A 509 -7.42 1.79 -22.96
N SER A 510 -7.82 0.57 -22.61
CA SER A 510 -7.24 -0.66 -23.15
C SER A 510 -8.15 -1.35 -24.17
N CYS A 511 -7.59 -1.92 -25.22
CA CYS A 511 -8.34 -2.52 -26.33
C CYS A 511 -8.87 -3.92 -25.99
N SER A 512 -9.75 -3.99 -24.99
CA SER A 512 -10.30 -5.20 -24.37
C SER A 512 -11.75 -5.50 -24.75
N VAL A 513 -12.47 -4.53 -25.32
CA VAL A 513 -13.90 -4.67 -25.66
C VAL A 513 -14.07 -4.98 -27.14
N ALA A 514 -14.52 -6.18 -27.48
CA ALA A 514 -14.81 -6.54 -28.86
C ALA A 514 -16.02 -5.76 -29.42
N LYS A 515 -15.93 -5.27 -30.66
CA LYS A 515 -17.04 -4.55 -31.31
C LYS A 515 -18.19 -5.51 -31.64
N VAL A 516 -19.39 -5.19 -31.13
CA VAL A 516 -20.63 -5.90 -31.44
C VAL A 516 -21.35 -5.29 -32.65
N VAL A 517 -22.07 -6.14 -33.40
CA VAL A 517 -22.93 -5.73 -34.52
C VAL A 517 -24.35 -5.46 -34.01
N GLY A 518 -24.90 -4.30 -34.32
CA GLY A 518 -26.28 -3.91 -34.02
C GLY A 518 -27.30 -4.54 -34.98
N ALA A 519 -28.58 -4.41 -34.63
CA ALA A 519 -29.69 -4.97 -35.43
C ALA A 519 -29.84 -4.32 -36.83
N ASP A 520 -29.16 -3.21 -37.10
CA ASP A 520 -29.08 -2.56 -38.42
C ASP A 520 -27.89 -3.06 -39.28
N GLY A 521 -27.13 -4.05 -38.78
CA GLY A 521 -25.98 -4.64 -39.47
C GLY A 521 -24.69 -3.85 -39.38
N LYS A 522 -24.62 -2.77 -38.57
CA LYS A 522 -23.40 -1.98 -38.36
C LYS A 522 -22.73 -2.32 -37.02
N TYR A 523 -21.43 -2.07 -36.92
CA TYR A 523 -20.73 -2.20 -35.62
C TYR A 523 -21.03 -0.98 -34.73
N THR A 524 -21.25 -1.23 -33.44
CA THR A 524 -21.42 -0.17 -32.45
C THR A 524 -20.12 0.63 -32.32
N ARG A 525 -20.23 1.96 -32.48
CA ARG A 525 -19.12 2.90 -32.30
C ARG A 525 -18.61 2.85 -30.86
N CYS A 526 -17.29 2.83 -30.67
CA CYS A 526 -16.68 2.84 -29.36
C CYS A 526 -16.98 4.13 -28.60
N ALA A 527 -17.50 4.01 -27.37
CA ALA A 527 -17.85 5.17 -26.53
C ALA A 527 -16.62 6.04 -26.16
N TYR A 528 -15.44 5.43 -26.12
CA TYR A 528 -14.17 6.06 -25.71
C TYR A 528 -13.25 6.39 -26.90
N ASP A 529 -13.71 6.29 -28.15
CA ASP A 529 -12.94 6.70 -29.33
C ASP A 529 -13.09 8.20 -29.64
N PRO A 530 -11.99 8.90 -29.99
CA PRO A 530 -12.08 10.26 -30.50
C PRO A 530 -12.94 10.31 -31.77
N ALA A 531 -13.47 11.50 -32.07
CA ALA A 531 -14.12 11.69 -33.37
C ALA A 531 -13.09 11.49 -34.50
N PRO A 532 -13.46 10.83 -35.60
CA PRO A 532 -12.55 10.69 -36.74
C PRO A 532 -12.22 12.07 -37.30
N ASP A 533 -10.92 12.37 -37.44
CA ASP A 533 -10.46 13.62 -38.02
C ASP A 533 -11.01 13.79 -39.44
N ALA A 534 -11.68 14.92 -39.68
CA ALA A 534 -12.39 15.23 -40.92
C ALA A 534 -11.49 15.37 -42.17
N SER A 535 -10.16 15.23 -42.02
CA SER A 535 -9.16 15.21 -43.08
C SER A 535 -8.83 13.80 -43.60
N SER A 536 -9.17 12.73 -42.86
CA SER A 536 -8.64 11.37 -43.07
C SER A 536 -9.46 10.49 -44.02
N SER A 537 -9.86 11.03 -45.18
CA SER A 537 -10.60 10.28 -46.22
C SER A 537 -9.73 9.22 -46.94
N THR A 538 -9.48 8.09 -46.28
CA THR A 538 -8.80 6.94 -46.90
C THR A 538 -9.66 6.29 -47.97
N THR A 539 -9.07 6.04 -49.14
CA THR A 539 -9.77 5.54 -50.32
C THR A 539 -10.25 4.10 -50.12
N LYS A 540 -11.56 3.89 -50.31
CA LYS A 540 -12.21 2.59 -50.17
C LYS A 540 -11.76 1.62 -51.28
N ALA A 541 -11.03 0.57 -50.92
CA ALA A 541 -10.64 -0.48 -51.84
C ALA A 541 -11.87 -1.27 -52.32
N GLY A 542 -12.35 -0.99 -53.53
CA GLY A 542 -13.49 -1.65 -54.17
C GLY A 542 -13.05 -2.57 -55.30
N THR A 543 -13.27 -3.87 -55.16
CA THR A 543 -12.98 -4.87 -56.19
C THR A 543 -14.15 -5.03 -57.16
N THR A 544 -14.04 -4.45 -58.36
CA THR A 544 -14.87 -4.82 -59.51
C THR A 544 -14.08 -4.69 -60.81
N ALA A 545 -14.20 -5.66 -61.72
CA ALA A 545 -13.63 -5.58 -63.07
C ALA A 545 -14.62 -4.92 -64.05
N GLY A 546 -14.13 -4.15 -65.03
CA GLY A 546 -15.02 -3.50 -66.01
C GLY A 546 -14.40 -2.46 -66.94
N THR A 547 -13.50 -2.91 -67.84
CA THR A 547 -13.34 -2.46 -69.25
C THR A 547 -13.27 -0.97 -69.65
N THR A 548 -12.45 -0.73 -70.67
CA THR A 548 -12.47 0.39 -71.65
C THR A 548 -11.77 1.70 -71.30
N SER A 549 -11.24 2.33 -72.35
CA SER A 549 -10.29 3.45 -72.34
C SER A 549 -10.87 4.72 -72.96
N THR A 550 -10.48 5.88 -72.44
CA THR A 550 -10.00 7.02 -73.26
C THR A 550 -9.17 7.97 -72.38
N GLY A 551 -8.23 8.70 -72.97
CA GLY A 551 -7.33 9.61 -72.23
C GLY A 551 -7.84 11.04 -72.11
N GLY A 552 -7.25 11.80 -71.18
CA GLY A 552 -7.45 13.23 -71.00
C GLY A 552 -6.25 13.84 -70.27
N THR A 553 -5.72 14.97 -70.78
CA THR A 553 -4.46 15.57 -70.31
C THR A 553 -4.62 16.52 -69.12
N LEU A 554 -3.51 16.62 -68.37
CA LEU A 554 -3.07 17.77 -67.55
C LEU A 554 -3.84 19.09 -67.70
N ASN A 555 -4.10 19.75 -66.58
CA ASN A 555 -3.73 21.17 -66.45
C ASN A 555 -3.54 21.62 -64.99
N THR A 556 -2.69 22.64 -64.81
CA THR A 556 -2.34 23.26 -63.52
C THR A 556 -3.06 24.59 -63.31
N ALA A 557 -3.46 24.92 -62.07
CA ALA A 557 -3.76 26.30 -61.67
C ALA A 557 -3.55 26.49 -60.16
N SER A 558 -3.10 27.68 -59.75
CA SER A 558 -2.88 28.05 -58.36
C SER A 558 -3.49 29.41 -58.01
N THR A 559 -4.36 29.46 -57.02
CA THR A 559 -4.73 30.63 -56.18
C THR A 559 -5.36 30.08 -54.89
N GLY A 560 -5.17 30.63 -53.69
CA GLY A 560 -4.43 31.85 -53.31
C GLY A 560 -5.38 32.94 -52.82
N LYS A 561 -5.62 33.01 -51.50
CA LYS A 561 -6.17 34.19 -50.80
C LYS A 561 -6.05 34.09 -49.27
N ASP A 562 -5.56 35.16 -48.67
CA ASP A 562 -5.53 35.39 -47.22
C ASP A 562 -6.91 35.77 -46.66
N SER A 563 -7.06 35.61 -45.35
CA SER A 563 -7.90 36.46 -44.50
C SER A 563 -7.29 36.58 -43.11
N LYS A 564 -6.95 37.79 -42.69
CA LYS A 564 -6.65 38.13 -41.28
C LYS A 564 -7.93 38.64 -40.62
N ASP A 565 -8.23 38.21 -39.40
CA ASP A 565 -8.09 39.08 -38.22
C ASP A 565 -8.65 38.46 -36.93
N SER A 566 -7.94 38.64 -35.83
CA SER A 566 -8.47 39.23 -34.59
C SER A 566 -7.38 39.28 -33.51
N THR A 567 -6.87 40.47 -33.21
CA THR A 567 -5.86 40.69 -32.16
C THR A 567 -6.46 41.37 -30.92
N THR A 568 -6.68 40.60 -29.85
CA THR A 568 -6.87 41.11 -28.48
C THR A 568 -6.28 40.09 -27.48
N GLY A 569 -5.47 40.45 -26.50
CA GLY A 569 -4.77 41.72 -26.26
C GLY A 569 -3.82 41.53 -25.06
N ASN A 570 -2.50 41.62 -25.26
CA ASN A 570 -1.52 41.14 -24.29
C ASN A 570 -0.89 42.28 -23.49
N ALA A 571 -1.33 42.50 -22.24
CA ALA A 571 -0.92 43.66 -21.43
C ALA A 571 -1.05 43.46 -19.89
N ALA A 572 -0.28 42.53 -19.30
CA ALA A 572 -0.20 42.40 -17.83
C ALA A 572 1.21 42.07 -17.27
N ALA A 573 2.27 42.17 -18.08
CA ALA A 573 3.63 41.84 -17.66
C ALA A 573 4.43 43.09 -17.21
N ARG A 574 4.23 43.57 -15.96
CA ARG A 574 5.09 44.57 -15.27
C ARG A 574 4.71 44.84 -13.79
N SER A 575 4.88 43.87 -12.89
CA SER A 575 4.72 44.08 -11.43
C SER A 575 5.36 43.02 -10.52
N VAL A 576 6.42 42.36 -10.98
CA VAL A 576 7.18 41.38 -10.17
C VAL A 576 8.46 42.04 -9.63
N ASP A 577 8.43 42.43 -8.35
CA ASP A 577 9.60 42.39 -7.43
C ASP A 577 9.23 42.83 -6.00
N THR A 578 8.26 43.74 -5.83
CA THR A 578 7.92 44.32 -4.51
C THR A 578 7.23 43.35 -3.54
N VAL A 579 6.66 42.23 -4.04
CA VAL A 579 5.82 41.32 -3.22
C VAL A 579 6.65 40.41 -2.31
N ARG A 580 7.89 40.06 -2.69
CA ARG A 580 8.73 39.11 -1.93
C ARG A 580 9.08 39.58 -0.52
N GLY A 581 9.10 40.89 -0.26
CA GLY A 581 9.42 41.44 1.06
C GLY A 581 8.31 41.31 2.11
N VAL A 582 7.03 41.31 1.69
CA VAL A 582 5.90 41.37 2.63
C VAL A 582 5.54 39.99 3.18
N THR A 583 5.54 38.96 2.32
CA THR A 583 5.14 37.60 2.72
C THR A 583 6.05 37.00 3.80
N ALA A 584 7.35 37.27 3.74
CA ALA A 584 8.32 36.78 4.73
C ALA A 584 8.05 37.33 6.15
N VAL A 585 7.65 38.59 6.27
CA VAL A 585 7.33 39.22 7.57
C VAL A 585 6.06 38.64 8.19
N VAL A 586 5.04 38.35 7.37
CA VAL A 586 3.78 37.75 7.82
C VAL A 586 3.98 36.32 8.31
N VAL A 587 4.74 35.49 7.58
CA VAL A 587 5.04 34.11 8.01
C VAL A 587 5.83 34.10 9.32
N ALA A 588 6.82 34.97 9.47
CA ALA A 588 7.61 35.07 10.71
C ALA A 588 6.77 35.48 11.93
N THR A 589 5.80 36.39 11.76
CA THR A 589 4.90 36.79 12.87
C THR A 589 3.89 35.70 13.23
N VAL A 590 3.33 34.96 12.26
CA VAL A 590 2.43 33.83 12.55
C VAL A 590 3.17 32.72 13.31
N VAL A 591 4.38 32.35 12.90
CA VAL A 591 5.19 31.32 13.58
C VAL A 591 5.52 31.74 15.03
N ALA A 592 5.88 33.01 15.26
CA ALA A 592 6.15 33.52 16.59
C ALA A 592 4.91 33.49 17.52
N VAL A 593 3.73 33.82 17.00
CA VAL A 593 2.47 33.76 17.76
C VAL A 593 2.08 32.32 18.10
N VAL A 594 2.22 31.37 17.17
CA VAL A 594 1.95 29.94 17.44
C VAL A 594 2.90 29.38 18.51
N LEU A 595 4.20 29.68 18.43
CA LEU A 595 5.16 29.28 19.46
C LEU A 595 4.84 29.87 20.85
N ALA A 596 4.45 31.15 20.91
CA ALA A 596 4.05 31.78 22.17
C ALA A 596 2.80 31.14 22.81
N VAL A 597 1.83 30.71 21.99
CA VAL A 597 0.61 30.02 22.47
C VAL A 597 0.93 28.60 22.95
N VAL A 598 1.80 27.87 22.25
CA VAL A 598 2.20 26.50 22.66
C VAL A 598 3.02 26.50 23.94
N VAL A 599 3.96 27.43 24.10
CA VAL A 599 4.79 27.55 25.32
C VAL A 599 4.00 28.11 26.51
N GLY A 600 2.89 28.82 26.27
CA GLY A 600 1.98 29.29 27.32
C GLY A 600 0.94 28.26 27.82
N ALA A 601 0.97 27.03 27.31
CA ALA A 601 0.02 25.96 27.62
C ALA A 601 0.69 24.67 28.17
N LEU A 602 1.95 24.78 28.61
CA LEU A 602 2.76 23.75 29.27
C LEU A 602 3.18 24.23 30.66
#